data_AF-A0A7S2K842-F1
#
_entry.id   AF-A0A7S2K842-F1
#
_cell.length_a   1.000
_cell.length_b   1.000
_cell.length_c   1.000
_cell.angle_alpha   90.00
_cell.angle_beta   90.00
_cell.angle_gamma   90.00
#
_symmetry.space_group_name_H-M   'P 1'
#
loop_
_entity.id
_entity.type
_entity.pdbx_description
1 polymer ?
#
loop_
_entity_poly.entity_id
_entity_poly.type
_entity_poly.pdbx_seq_one_letter_code
_entity_poly.pdbx_strand_id
1 'polypeptide(L)'
;SETNQMRPPQVELRPLLRADGSARFRLGRSSALAAVYGPREPRSRAREAFDRATLDVVVRPRVGFPGPAERQLEGHLLRQLDHVVLHQEYPRTQITVVLQIASDDGAIG
;
A
#
# COMPACT_ATOMS: atom_id res chain seq x y z
N SER A 1 -23.46 -6.55 -28.32
CA SER A 1 -23.75 -7.10 -26.99
C SER A 1 -22.65 -6.67 -26.05
N GLU A 2 -23.01 -5.95 -24.98
CA GLU A 2 -22.11 -5.22 -24.08
C GLU A 2 -21.18 -6.15 -23.29
N THR A 3 -19.90 -6.18 -23.62
CA THR A 3 -18.87 -6.89 -22.86
C THR A 3 -17.72 -5.95 -22.50
N ASN A 4 -18.02 -4.91 -21.72
CA ASN A 4 -16.99 -4.08 -21.06
C ASN A 4 -17.50 -3.49 -19.73
N GLN A 5 -18.13 -4.32 -18.91
CA GLN A 5 -18.54 -3.90 -17.57
C GLN A 5 -17.56 -4.48 -16.55
N MET A 6 -16.76 -3.61 -15.92
CA MET A 6 -15.95 -4.04 -14.77
C MET A 6 -16.86 -4.51 -13.64
N ARG A 7 -16.45 -5.58 -12.95
CA ARG A 7 -17.15 -6.06 -11.75
C ARG A 7 -17.24 -4.90 -10.75
N PRO A 8 -18.36 -4.71 -10.03
CA PRO A 8 -18.48 -3.60 -9.09
C PRO A 8 -17.43 -3.72 -7.99
N PRO A 9 -16.59 -2.70 -7.76
CA PRO A 9 -15.61 -2.73 -6.68
C PRO A 9 -16.32 -2.68 -5.34
N GLN A 10 -15.82 -3.43 -4.36
CA GLN A 10 -16.24 -3.32 -2.97
C GLN A 10 -15.11 -2.75 -2.15
N VAL A 11 -15.42 -1.75 -1.33
CA VAL A 11 -14.45 -1.06 -0.47
C VAL A 11 -14.94 -1.11 0.96
N GLU A 12 -14.04 -1.49 1.87
CA GLU A 12 -14.27 -1.45 3.30
C GLU A 12 -13.16 -0.61 3.93
N LEU A 13 -13.56 0.48 4.59
CA LEU A 13 -12.64 1.42 5.22
C LEU A 13 -12.43 1.04 6.69
N ARG A 14 -11.20 1.24 7.17
CA ARG A 14 -10.76 0.95 8.54
C ARG A 14 -11.02 -0.48 9.05
N PRO A 15 -10.75 -1.55 8.26
CA PRO A 15 -10.88 -2.93 8.76
C PRO A 15 -9.83 -3.31 9.82
N LEU A 16 -8.76 -2.53 9.99
CA LEU A 16 -7.71 -2.77 10.98
C LEU A 16 -7.73 -1.72 12.07
N LEU A 17 -7.86 -2.17 13.32
CA LEU A 17 -7.89 -1.31 14.51
C LEU A 17 -6.52 -0.73 14.90
N ARG A 18 -5.43 -1.41 14.52
CA ARG A 18 -4.06 -1.05 14.93
C ARG A 18 -3.32 -0.20 13.89
N ALA A 19 -3.88 -0.05 12.70
CA ALA A 19 -3.30 0.78 11.65
C ALA A 19 -3.86 2.20 11.78
N ASP A 20 -3.04 3.21 11.47
CA ASP A 20 -3.49 4.61 11.49
C ASP A 20 -4.52 4.86 10.39
N GLY A 21 -4.34 4.18 9.26
CA GLY A 21 -5.34 4.04 8.20
C GLY A 21 -5.36 2.61 7.65
N SER A 22 -6.52 2.13 7.23
CA SER A 22 -6.59 0.87 6.48
C SER A 22 -7.79 0.86 5.55
N ALA A 23 -7.68 0.09 4.48
CA ALA A 23 -8.76 -0.13 3.53
C ALA A 23 -8.63 -1.51 2.90
N ARG A 24 -9.76 -2.20 2.72
CA ARG A 24 -9.82 -3.45 1.97
C ARG A 24 -10.58 -3.20 0.68
N PHE A 25 -9.93 -3.53 -0.43
CA PHE A 25 -10.47 -3.42 -1.77
C PHE A 25 -10.73 -4.80 -2.33
N ARG A 26 -11.87 -4.99 -2.98
CA ARG A 26 -12.24 -6.25 -3.65
C ARG A 26 -12.80 -5.96 -5.03
N LEU A 27 -12.31 -6.71 -6.01
CA LEU A 27 -12.81 -6.69 -7.39
C LEU A 27 -13.10 -8.13 -7.81
N GLY A 28 -14.37 -8.54 -7.72
CA GLY A 28 -14.75 -9.93 -7.92
C GLY A 28 -14.10 -10.85 -6.87
N ARG A 29 -13.23 -11.78 -7.31
CA ARG A 29 -12.53 -12.69 -6.39
C ARG A 29 -11.16 -12.18 -5.98
N SER A 30 -10.64 -11.14 -6.62
CA SER A 30 -9.39 -10.50 -6.21
C SER A 30 -9.65 -9.56 -5.02
N SER A 31 -8.80 -9.65 -4.00
CA SER A 31 -8.92 -8.85 -2.79
C SER A 31 -7.55 -8.46 -2.24
N ALA A 32 -7.41 -7.20 -1.84
CA ALA A 32 -6.22 -6.67 -1.22
C ALA A 32 -6.58 -5.83 0.01
N LEU A 33 -5.73 -5.89 1.02
CA LEU A 33 -5.84 -5.11 2.25
C LEU A 33 -4.65 -4.17 2.36
N ALA A 34 -4.91 -2.87 2.33
CA ALA A 34 -3.93 -1.84 2.56
C ALA A 34 -3.97 -1.37 4.02
N ALA A 35 -2.79 -1.17 4.61
CA ALA A 35 -2.61 -0.60 5.93
C ALA A 35 -1.54 0.49 5.86
N VAL A 36 -1.79 1.62 6.52
CA VAL A 36 -0.89 2.75 6.62
C VAL A 36 -0.51 2.93 8.08
N TYR A 37 0.78 3.09 8.33
CA TYR A 37 1.35 3.36 9.64
C TYR A 37 2.23 4.60 9.52
N GLY A 38 1.83 5.70 10.15
CA GLY A 38 2.53 6.97 10.01
C GLY A 38 1.59 8.17 9.99
N PRO A 39 2.13 9.38 10.12
CA PRO A 39 3.57 9.68 10.27
C PRO A 39 4.11 9.30 11.66
N ARG A 40 5.21 8.54 11.71
CA ARG A 40 5.82 8.01 12.95
C ARG A 40 7.32 8.26 12.95
N GLU A 41 7.97 8.07 14.09
CA GLU A 41 9.42 8.16 14.19
C GLU A 41 10.10 7.13 13.25
N PRO A 42 11.13 7.52 12.47
CA PRO A 42 11.83 6.63 11.56
C PRO A 42 12.45 5.45 12.31
N ARG A 43 12.32 4.24 11.74
CA ARG A 43 12.87 3.02 12.34
C ARG A 43 14.39 3.02 12.47
N SER A 44 15.09 3.82 11.66
CA SER A 44 16.51 4.03 11.78
C SER A 44 16.89 5.45 11.38
N ARG A 45 17.88 6.03 12.07
CA ARG A 45 18.44 7.34 11.72
C ARG A 45 19.01 7.40 10.30
N ALA A 46 19.46 6.27 9.77
CA ALA A 46 19.97 6.19 8.40
C ALA A 46 18.87 6.38 7.33
N ARG A 47 17.60 6.17 7.68
CA ARG A 47 16.43 6.38 6.81
C ARG A 47 15.69 7.67 7.12
N GLU A 48 16.24 8.50 8.01
CA GLU A 48 15.66 9.80 8.33
C GLU A 48 15.99 10.80 7.24
N ALA A 49 14.97 11.54 6.78
CA ALA A 49 15.16 12.72 5.97
C ALA A 49 14.82 13.95 6.81
N PHE A 50 15.74 14.92 6.84
CA PHE A 50 15.62 16.10 7.70
C PHE A 50 14.54 17.07 7.23
N ASP A 51 14.30 17.10 5.92
CA ASP A 51 13.42 18.02 5.22
C ASP A 51 12.05 17.42 4.90
N ARG A 52 11.89 16.09 4.98
CA ARG A 52 10.68 15.41 4.51
C ARG A 52 10.37 14.12 5.23
N ALA A 53 9.14 13.63 5.07
CA ALA A 53 8.76 12.27 5.44
C ALA A 53 9.37 11.26 4.49
N THR A 54 9.87 10.15 5.01
CA THR A 54 10.22 8.99 4.20
C THR A 54 9.02 8.06 4.02
N LEU A 55 8.87 7.51 2.82
CA LEU A 55 7.80 6.58 2.48
C LEU A 55 8.39 5.22 2.17
N ASP A 56 7.89 4.20 2.85
CA ASP A 56 8.19 2.80 2.57
C ASP A 56 6.91 2.09 2.13
N VAL A 57 6.99 1.32 1.04
CA VAL A 57 5.90 0.46 0.56
C VAL A 57 6.34 -0.98 0.65
N VAL A 58 5.48 -1.83 1.20
CA VAL A 58 5.71 -3.27 1.32
C VAL A 58 4.52 -4.02 0.73
N VAL A 59 4.76 -4.88 -0.26
CA VAL A 59 3.74 -5.74 -0.86
C VAL A 59 3.97 -7.17 -0.37
N ARG A 60 2.93 -7.76 0.20
CA ARG A 60 2.94 -9.14 0.70
C ARG A 60 2.06 -10.00 -0.20
N PRO A 61 2.61 -11.09 -0.76
CA PRO A 61 1.82 -12.02 -1.56
C PRO A 61 0.85 -12.78 -0.66
N ARG A 62 -0.11 -13.48 -1.28
CA ARG A 62 -1.07 -14.35 -0.57
C ARG A 62 -0.38 -15.52 0.12
N VAL A 63 0.62 -16.10 -0.55
CA VAL A 63 1.35 -17.29 -0.09
C VAL A 63 2.83 -17.11 -0.43
N GLY A 64 3.70 -17.53 0.49
CA GLY A 64 5.15 -17.50 0.28
C GLY A 64 5.78 -16.14 0.56
N PHE A 65 6.97 -15.93 -0.01
CA PHE A 65 7.76 -14.72 0.18
C PHE A 65 7.63 -13.78 -1.01
N PRO A 66 7.76 -12.45 -0.83
CA PRO A 66 7.73 -11.49 -1.93
C PRO A 66 8.80 -11.80 -2.97
N GLY A 67 8.39 -11.91 -4.23
CA GLY A 67 9.26 -12.15 -5.37
C GLY A 67 9.57 -10.87 -6.16
N PRO A 68 10.11 -11.01 -7.39
CA PRO A 68 10.37 -9.88 -8.27
C PRO A 68 9.12 -9.07 -8.64
N ALA A 69 7.98 -9.74 -8.81
CA ALA A 69 6.71 -9.08 -9.17
C ALA A 69 6.22 -8.16 -8.04
N GLU A 70 6.24 -8.63 -6.79
CA GLU A 70 5.88 -7.80 -5.63
C GLU A 70 6.84 -6.63 -5.47
N ARG A 71 8.15 -6.83 -5.65
CA ARG A 71 9.14 -5.73 -5.61
C ARG A 71 8.93 -4.71 -6.72
N GLN A 72 8.55 -5.16 -7.91
CA GLN A 72 8.19 -4.26 -9.00
C GLN A 72 6.95 -3.44 -8.62
N LEU A 73 5.92 -4.07 -8.05
CA LEU A 73 4.71 -3.39 -7.59
C LEU A 73 5.00 -2.41 -6.46
N GLU A 74 5.84 -2.77 -5.48
CA GLU A 74 6.33 -1.88 -4.43
C GLU A 74 6.94 -0.61 -5.03
N GLY A 75 7.83 -0.76 -6.02
CA GLY A 75 8.45 0.39 -6.69
C GLY A 75 7.45 1.27 -7.45
N HIS A 76 6.44 0.67 -8.09
CA HIS A 76 5.39 1.44 -8.78
C HIS A 76 4.53 2.21 -7.79
N LEU A 77 4.05 1.55 -6.74
CA LEU A 77 3.24 2.16 -5.70
C LEU A 77 4.02 3.24 -4.96
N LEU A 78 5.30 3.01 -4.66
CA LEU A 78 6.15 4.01 -4.03
C LEU A 78 6.20 5.28 -4.88
N ARG A 79 6.51 5.18 -6.18
CA ARG A 79 6.56 6.34 -7.07
C ARG A 79 5.22 7.07 -7.16
N GLN A 80 4.12 6.32 -7.27
CA GLN A 80 2.79 6.93 -7.36
C GLN A 80 2.39 7.64 -6.08
N LEU A 81 2.66 7.03 -4.93
CA LEU A 81 2.31 7.59 -3.62
C LEU A 81 3.22 8.77 -3.24
N ASP A 82 4.49 8.75 -3.66
CA ASP A 82 5.44 9.85 -3.43
C ASP A 82 4.95 11.18 -4.04
N HIS A 83 4.19 11.12 -5.13
CA HIS A 83 3.58 12.29 -5.75
C HIS A 83 2.29 12.78 -5.07
N VAL A 84 1.66 11.95 -4.25
CA VAL A 84 0.35 12.24 -3.62
C VAL A 84 0.50 12.61 -2.15
N VAL A 85 1.53 12.09 -1.49
CA VAL A 85 1.80 12.36 -0.07
C VAL A 85 2.48 13.73 0.07
N LEU A 86 2.01 14.55 1.01
CA LEU A 86 2.61 15.85 1.32
C LEU A 86 3.82 15.68 2.25
N HIS A 87 4.93 15.17 1.71
CA HIS A 87 6.10 14.79 2.50
C HIS A 87 6.72 15.93 3.32
N GLN A 88 6.64 17.17 2.81
CA GLN A 88 7.25 18.35 3.41
C GLN A 88 6.54 18.81 4.70
N GLU A 89 5.29 18.38 4.91
CA GLU A 89 4.53 18.71 6.12
C GLU A 89 4.93 17.84 7.33
N TYR A 90 5.65 16.74 7.09
CA TYR A 90 6.01 15.77 8.13
C TYR A 90 7.52 15.44 8.13
N PRO A 91 8.42 16.43 8.33
CA PRO A 91 9.85 16.21 8.33
C PRO A 91 10.28 15.26 9.46
N ARG A 92 11.35 14.47 9.22
CA ARG A 92 11.89 13.48 10.17
C ARG A 92 10.87 12.43 10.62
N THR A 93 9.90 12.13 9.76
CA THR A 93 8.95 11.05 10.01
C THR A 93 9.05 9.98 8.93
N GLN A 94 8.46 8.83 9.21
CA GLN A 94 8.31 7.73 8.29
C GLN A 94 6.84 7.35 8.18
N ILE A 95 6.40 7.14 6.95
CA ILE A 95 5.10 6.57 6.61
C ILE A 95 5.37 5.20 5.97
N THR A 96 4.72 4.17 6.47
CA THR A 96 4.82 2.81 5.93
C THR A 96 3.46 2.37 5.41
N VAL A 97 3.41 2.00 4.14
CA VAL A 97 2.24 1.43 3.47
C VAL A 97 2.47 -0.05 3.26
N VAL A 98 1.56 -0.87 3.75
CA VAL A 98 1.59 -2.33 3.60
C VAL A 98 0.39 -2.74 2.77
N LEU A 99 0.63 -3.44 1.66
CA LEU A 99 -0.40 -4.07 0.85
C LEU A 99 -0.33 -5.59 1.02
N GLN A 100 -1.36 -6.20 1.60
CA GLN A 100 -1.50 -7.64 1.70
C GLN A 100 -2.47 -8.14 0.64
N ILE A 101 -1.99 -9.00 -0.25
CA ILE A 101 -2.83 -9.70 -1.22
C ILE A 101 -3.53 -10.84 -0.49
N ALA A 102 -4.87 -10.82 -0.44
CA ALA A 102 -5.67 -11.82 0.28
C ALA A 102 -6.27 -12.87 -0.66
N SER A 103 -6.59 -12.48 -1.91
CA SER A 103 -7.05 -13.39 -2.96
C SER A 103 -6.67 -12.79 -4.30
N ASP A 104 -6.25 -13.63 -5.24
CA ASP A 104 -5.80 -13.21 -6.56
C ASP A 104 -6.42 -14.13 -7.61
N ASP A 105 -7.22 -13.54 -8.50
CA ASP A 105 -7.83 -14.19 -9.67
C ASP A 105 -7.30 -13.62 -10.99
N GLY A 106 -6.13 -12.96 -10.98
CA GLY A 106 -5.48 -12.39 -12.16
C GLY A 106 -5.74 -10.89 -12.36
N ALA A 107 -6.29 -10.19 -11.36
CA ALA A 107 -6.48 -8.73 -11.38
C ALA A 107 -5.43 -7.97 -10.55
N ILE A 108 -4.45 -8.68 -9.99
CA ILE A 108 -3.35 -8.11 -9.21
C ILE A 108 -2.05 -8.45 -9.95
N GLY A 109 -1.69 -7.60 -10.92
CA GLY A 109 -0.53 -7.77 -11.80
C GLY A 109 -0.14 -6.45 -12.43
#